data_AF-A0A813Y8T4-F1
#
_entry.id   AF-A0A813Y8T4-F1
#
_cell.length_a   1.000
_cell.length_b   1.000
_cell.length_c   1.000
_cell.angle_alpha   90.00
_cell.angle_beta   90.00
_cell.angle_gamma   90.00
#
_symmetry.space_group_name_H-M   'P 1'
#
loop_
_entity.id
_entity.type
_entity.pdbx_description
1 polymer ?
#
loop_
_entity_poly.entity_id
_entity_poly.type
_entity_poly.pdbx_seq_one_letter_code
_entity_poly.pdbx_strand_id
1 'polypeptide(L)'
;MLQTIFSIFLLVNLVLASNLNVFNEPLELCSDDPLTGYTRTGYCVANQYDQGSHFVCASVTREFLDYTKSVGNDLSTPHPPYFPGLKPGDNWCLCVYRWIQAKNAGFQPPVVLRSTNNQTLDFLRNYNLTIDDLQENATLNQNISNGFVQARKEL
;
A
#
# COMPACT_ATOMS: atom_id res chain seq x y z
N MET A 1 -17.32 11.10 38.19
CA MET A 1 -17.67 9.84 37.48
C MET A 1 -17.83 10.03 35.97
N LEU A 2 -18.38 11.16 35.46
CA LEU A 2 -18.39 11.45 34.01
C LEU A 2 -17.03 11.89 33.42
N GLN A 3 -16.19 12.61 34.19
CA GLN A 3 -14.86 13.05 33.73
C GLN A 3 -13.89 11.90 33.43
N THR A 4 -14.00 10.79 34.17
CA THR A 4 -13.19 9.58 33.94
C THR A 4 -13.63 8.83 32.68
N ILE A 5 -14.93 8.77 32.38
CA ILE A 5 -15.44 8.14 31.14
C ILE A 5 -15.05 8.97 29.91
N PHE A 6 -15.15 10.31 29.98
CA PHE A 6 -14.73 11.20 28.89
C PHE A 6 -13.21 11.14 28.64
N SER A 7 -12.41 11.02 29.71
CA SER A 7 -10.96 10.86 29.60
C SER A 7 -10.55 9.50 29.04
N ILE A 8 -11.28 8.42 29.38
CA ILE A 8 -11.06 7.09 28.78
C ILE A 8 -11.48 7.09 27.31
N PHE A 9 -12.58 7.74 26.93
CA PHE A 9 -12.98 7.87 25.52
C PHE A 9 -11.98 8.71 24.71
N LEU A 10 -11.40 9.75 25.30
CA LEU A 10 -10.35 10.55 24.69
C LEU A 10 -9.03 9.77 24.59
N LEU A 11 -8.67 8.98 25.61
CA LEU A 11 -7.51 8.09 25.58
C LEU A 11 -7.66 6.96 24.55
N VAL A 12 -8.84 6.36 24.39
CA VAL A 12 -9.08 5.33 23.35
C VAL A 12 -8.96 5.90 21.94
N ASN A 13 -9.38 7.15 21.71
CA ASN A 13 -9.20 7.83 20.42
C ASN A 13 -7.76 8.35 20.20
N LEU A 14 -7.00 8.62 21.26
CA LEU A 14 -5.59 9.04 21.17
C LEU A 14 -4.61 7.88 20.96
N VAL A 15 -4.96 6.66 21.40
CA VAL A 15 -4.00 5.57 21.61
C VAL A 15 -3.67 4.76 20.35
N LEU A 16 -4.38 4.91 19.23
CA LEU A 16 -3.94 4.32 17.97
C LEU A 16 -4.22 5.28 16.82
N ALA A 17 -3.20 6.00 16.36
CA ALA A 17 -3.15 6.41 14.96
C ALA A 17 -3.06 5.12 14.13
N SER A 18 -4.19 4.41 13.99
CA SER A 18 -4.27 3.17 13.25
C SER A 18 -3.88 3.48 11.81
N ASN A 19 -2.92 2.76 11.25
CA ASN A 19 -2.63 2.87 9.84
C ASN A 19 -3.88 2.40 9.08
N LEU A 20 -4.45 3.31 8.31
CA LEU A 20 -5.66 3.04 7.53
C LEU A 20 -5.31 2.86 6.06
N ASN A 21 -6.08 2.03 5.36
CA ASN A 21 -6.00 1.89 3.92
C ASN A 21 -6.79 2.98 3.20
N VAL A 22 -6.72 3.05 1.86
CA VAL A 22 -7.41 4.08 1.05
C VAL A 22 -8.95 4.12 1.21
N PHE A 23 -9.56 3.12 1.86
CA PHE A 23 -10.98 3.11 2.21
C PHE A 23 -11.25 3.57 3.66
N ASN A 24 -10.23 4.06 4.37
CA ASN A 24 -10.25 4.36 5.80
C ASN A 24 -10.58 3.16 6.70
N GLU A 25 -10.26 1.95 6.25
CA GLU A 25 -10.34 0.71 7.05
C GLU A 25 -8.94 0.34 7.58
N PRO A 26 -8.81 -0.59 8.56
CA PRO A 26 -7.49 -1.06 9.00
C PRO A 26 -6.61 -1.53 7.83
N LEU A 27 -5.34 -1.11 7.83
CA LEU A 27 -4.38 -1.48 6.79
C LEU A 27 -4.06 -2.98 6.82
N GLU A 28 -4.22 -3.65 5.68
CA GLU A 28 -3.90 -5.07 5.52
C GLU A 28 -2.40 -5.30 5.21
N LEU A 29 -1.95 -6.54 5.43
CA LEU A 29 -0.59 -6.96 5.10
C LEU A 29 -0.35 -6.79 3.60
N CYS A 30 0.80 -6.23 3.22
CA CYS A 30 1.20 -6.16 1.82
C CYS A 30 2.00 -7.42 1.43
N SER A 31 3.05 -7.73 2.19
CA SER A 31 3.90 -8.91 1.96
C SER A 31 4.76 -9.23 3.18
N ASP A 32 4.84 -10.50 3.57
CA ASP A 32 5.80 -11.04 4.54
C ASP A 32 6.95 -11.83 3.88
N ASP A 33 6.77 -12.29 2.64
CA ASP A 33 7.82 -12.88 1.80
C ASP A 33 7.65 -12.47 0.32
N PRO A 34 8.50 -11.56 -0.21
CA PRO A 34 9.59 -10.88 0.49
C PRO A 34 9.05 -9.87 1.52
N LEU A 35 9.69 -9.78 2.68
CA LEU A 35 9.31 -8.84 3.75
C LEU A 35 9.43 -7.39 3.28
N THR A 36 8.30 -6.69 3.21
CA THR A 36 8.22 -5.33 2.65
C THR A 36 7.98 -4.24 3.70
N GLY A 37 7.74 -3.01 3.23
CA GLY A 37 7.48 -1.83 4.03
C GLY A 37 8.77 -1.15 4.49
N TYR A 38 8.74 0.18 4.64
CA TYR A 38 9.89 0.96 5.14
C TYR A 38 10.38 0.43 6.49
N THR A 39 9.45 0.11 7.39
CA THR A 39 9.74 -0.45 8.72
C THR A 39 10.04 -1.95 8.72
N ARG A 40 10.02 -2.62 7.56
CA ARG A 40 10.18 -4.07 7.43
C ARG A 40 9.23 -4.88 8.33
N THR A 41 7.97 -4.46 8.37
CA THR A 41 6.89 -5.15 9.09
C THR A 41 5.90 -5.82 8.15
N GLY A 42 6.07 -5.68 6.83
CA GLY A 42 5.18 -6.19 5.80
C GLY A 42 3.99 -5.29 5.46
N TYR A 43 3.86 -4.14 6.11
CA TYR A 43 2.78 -3.17 5.90
C TYR A 43 3.32 -1.85 5.32
N CYS A 44 2.52 -1.20 4.47
CA CYS A 44 2.85 0.11 3.90
C CYS A 44 2.43 1.24 4.85
N VAL A 45 3.00 1.23 6.06
CA VAL A 45 2.65 2.18 7.13
C VAL A 45 3.24 3.57 6.89
N ALA A 46 2.54 4.59 7.35
CA ALA A 46 3.08 5.95 7.36
C ALA A 46 4.16 6.05 8.45
N ASN A 47 5.31 6.61 8.10
CA ASN A 47 6.41 6.83 9.03
C ASN A 47 7.07 8.18 8.75
N GLN A 48 7.26 9.00 9.79
CA GLN A 48 7.83 10.35 9.66
C GLN A 48 9.28 10.37 9.11
N TYR A 49 10.00 9.26 9.21
CA TYR A 49 11.37 9.12 8.69
C TYR A 49 11.40 8.55 7.27
N ASP A 50 10.26 8.07 6.75
CA ASP A 50 10.16 7.55 5.40
C ASP A 50 9.98 8.69 4.39
N GLN A 51 11.10 9.29 3.98
CA GLN A 51 11.13 10.33 2.96
C GLN A 51 10.62 9.84 1.59
N GLY A 52 10.66 8.53 1.34
CA GLY A 52 10.16 7.92 0.11
C GLY A 52 8.64 7.76 0.10
N SER A 53 8.00 7.79 1.27
CA SER A 53 6.56 7.53 1.43
C SER A 53 6.18 6.20 0.77
N HIS A 54 6.69 5.09 1.27
CA HIS A 54 6.46 3.72 0.78
C HIS A 54 5.05 3.23 1.15
N PHE A 55 4.04 3.90 0.60
CA PHE A 55 2.65 3.79 1.03
C PHE A 55 1.78 2.95 0.08
N VAL A 56 2.25 2.71 -1.16
CA VAL A 56 1.49 1.97 -2.19
C VAL A 56 1.89 0.51 -2.19
N CYS A 57 0.99 -0.39 -1.78
CA CYS A 57 1.21 -1.82 -1.96
C CYS A 57 0.89 -2.19 -3.41
N ALA A 58 1.87 -2.67 -4.16
CA ALA A 58 1.67 -3.09 -5.54
C ALA A 58 2.27 -4.48 -5.81
N SER A 59 1.58 -5.26 -6.64
CA SER A 59 2.11 -6.51 -7.20
C SER A 59 2.94 -6.15 -8.43
N VAL A 60 4.27 -6.17 -8.29
CA VAL A 60 5.16 -5.64 -9.33
C VAL A 60 5.11 -6.50 -10.59
N THR A 61 5.19 -5.87 -11.76
CA THR A 61 5.22 -6.58 -13.05
C THR A 61 6.60 -6.53 -13.69
N ARG A 62 6.84 -7.34 -14.73
CA ARG A 62 8.09 -7.30 -15.49
C ARG A 62 8.34 -5.93 -16.10
N GLU A 63 7.30 -5.34 -16.68
CA GLU A 63 7.32 -4.05 -17.36
C GLU A 63 7.58 -2.91 -16.38
N PHE A 64 6.94 -2.94 -15.20
CA PHE A 64 7.24 -2.00 -14.13
C PHE A 64 8.69 -2.10 -13.68
N LEU A 65 9.19 -3.32 -13.43
CA LEU A 65 10.58 -3.54 -12.97
C LEU A 65 11.60 -3.04 -14.00
N ASP A 66 11.37 -3.29 -15.28
CA ASP A 66 12.24 -2.81 -16.37
C ASP A 66 12.20 -1.29 -16.47
N TYR A 67 11.00 -0.70 -16.45
CA TYR A 67 10.82 0.74 -16.49
C TYR A 67 11.50 1.43 -15.31
N THR A 68 11.18 1.00 -14.08
CA THR A 68 11.65 1.67 -12.86
C THR A 68 13.17 1.59 -12.74
N LYS A 69 13.77 0.47 -13.17
CA LYS A 69 15.23 0.33 -13.33
C LYS A 69 15.81 1.32 -14.35
N SER A 70 15.18 1.47 -15.51
CA SER A 70 15.63 2.38 -16.56
C SER A 70 15.63 3.87 -16.13
N VAL A 71 14.78 4.23 -15.15
CA VAL A 71 14.70 5.58 -14.57
C VAL A 71 15.36 5.67 -13.18
N GLY A 72 16.33 4.80 -12.91
CA GLY A 72 17.24 4.90 -11.77
C GLY A 72 16.67 4.40 -10.44
N ASN A 73 15.67 3.51 -10.46
CA ASN A 73 15.13 2.84 -9.28
C ASN A 73 15.16 1.32 -9.50
N ASP A 74 16.34 0.72 -9.44
CA ASP A 74 16.47 -0.73 -9.65
C ASP A 74 15.92 -1.52 -8.46
N LEU A 75 14.71 -2.06 -8.62
CA LEU A 75 14.09 -2.96 -7.64
C LEU A 75 14.31 -4.44 -7.97
N SER A 76 15.04 -4.77 -9.03
CA SER A 76 15.22 -6.14 -9.51
C SER A 76 16.55 -6.77 -9.07
N THR A 77 17.60 -5.95 -8.90
CA THR A 77 18.93 -6.44 -8.48
C THR A 77 18.94 -6.69 -6.96
N PRO A 78 19.28 -7.91 -6.49
CA PRO A 78 19.43 -8.19 -5.07
C PRO A 78 20.58 -7.39 -4.45
N HIS A 79 20.37 -6.88 -3.23
CA HIS A 79 21.41 -6.32 -2.37
C HIS A 79 21.36 -6.95 -0.97
N PRO A 80 21.82 -8.21 -0.82
CA PRO A 80 21.81 -8.88 0.47
C PRO A 80 22.72 -8.19 1.50
N PRO A 81 22.37 -8.22 2.79
CA PRO A 81 21.14 -8.81 3.35
C PRO A 81 19.92 -7.86 3.32
N TYR A 82 20.06 -6.64 2.79
CA TYR A 82 19.10 -5.55 2.99
C TYR A 82 17.91 -5.56 2.03
N PHE A 83 18.10 -6.09 0.82
CA PHE A 83 17.09 -6.11 -0.23
C PHE A 83 17.17 -7.39 -1.06
N PRO A 84 16.07 -8.14 -1.22
CA PRO A 84 16.09 -9.44 -1.89
C PRO A 84 16.19 -9.33 -3.43
N GLY A 85 15.83 -8.19 -4.02
CA GLY A 85 15.54 -8.08 -5.44
C GLY A 85 14.18 -8.69 -5.77
N LEU A 86 13.30 -7.90 -6.39
CA LEU A 86 11.92 -8.29 -6.66
C LEU A 86 11.78 -9.00 -8.01
N LYS A 87 10.76 -9.86 -8.09
CA LYS A 87 10.33 -10.57 -9.28
C LYS A 87 8.88 -10.22 -9.60
N PRO A 88 8.43 -10.40 -10.85
CA PRO A 88 7.03 -10.22 -11.20
C PRO A 88 6.12 -11.07 -10.31
N GLY A 89 5.07 -10.45 -9.76
CA GLY A 89 4.14 -11.06 -8.81
C GLY A 89 4.41 -10.70 -7.35
N ASP A 90 5.64 -10.30 -6.98
CA ASP A 90 5.96 -9.91 -5.61
C ASP A 90 5.15 -8.67 -5.20
N ASN A 91 4.58 -8.70 -4.01
CA ASN A 91 3.96 -7.51 -3.42
C ASN A 91 5.03 -6.66 -2.72
N TRP A 92 5.03 -5.37 -3.00
CA TRP A 92 5.99 -4.44 -2.40
C TRP A 92 5.36 -3.08 -2.11
N CYS A 93 5.73 -2.48 -0.97
CA CYS A 93 5.42 -1.10 -0.66
C CYS A 93 6.32 -0.17 -1.48
N LEU A 94 5.77 0.42 -2.53
CA LEU A 94 6.44 1.37 -3.40
C LEU A 94 6.32 2.80 -2.85
N CYS A 95 7.34 3.61 -3.10
CA CYS A 95 7.24 5.06 -2.95
C CYS A 95 6.09 5.58 -3.80
N VAL A 96 5.19 6.39 -3.23
CA VAL A 96 4.03 6.93 -3.96
C VAL A 96 4.46 7.64 -5.25
N TYR A 97 5.52 8.45 -5.18
CA TYR A 97 6.05 9.18 -6.34
C TYR A 97 6.58 8.26 -7.45
N ARG A 98 7.16 7.10 -7.11
CA ARG A 98 7.63 6.13 -8.12
C ARG A 98 6.47 5.39 -8.78
N TRP A 99 5.40 5.14 -8.04
CA TRP A 99 4.17 4.62 -8.63
C TRP A 99 3.52 5.64 -9.58
N ILE A 100 3.40 6.92 -9.17
CA ILE A 100 2.87 8.00 -10.03
C ILE A 100 3.74 8.16 -11.29
N GLN A 101 5.07 8.15 -11.14
CA GLN A 101 6.00 8.22 -12.26
C GLN A 101 5.80 7.06 -13.25
N ALA A 102 5.53 5.85 -12.76
CA ALA A 102 5.23 4.70 -13.60
C ALA A 102 3.86 4.83 -14.28
N LYS A 103 2.83 5.32 -13.58
CA LYS A 103 1.50 5.57 -14.15
C LYS A 103 1.56 6.56 -15.31
N ASN A 104 2.23 7.68 -15.13
CA ASN A 104 2.35 8.70 -16.16
C ASN A 104 3.10 8.20 -17.41
N ALA A 105 3.93 7.17 -17.26
CA ALA A 105 4.63 6.51 -18.37
C ALA A 105 3.90 5.27 -18.91
N GLY A 106 2.78 4.86 -18.33
CA GLY A 106 2.01 3.67 -18.75
C GLY A 106 2.59 2.32 -18.27
N PHE A 107 3.41 2.32 -17.22
CA PHE A 107 4.07 1.13 -16.67
C PHE A 107 3.69 0.86 -15.20
N GLN A 108 2.56 1.38 -14.73
CA GLN A 108 2.12 1.20 -13.35
C GLN A 108 1.75 -0.27 -13.05
N PRO A 109 2.25 -0.83 -11.93
CA PRO A 109 1.85 -2.15 -11.49
C PRO A 109 0.45 -2.12 -10.83
N PRO A 110 -0.28 -3.25 -10.83
CA PRO A 110 -1.49 -3.46 -10.05
C PRO A 110 -1.34 -3.07 -8.57
N VAL A 111 -2.31 -2.34 -8.03
CA VAL A 111 -2.33 -1.91 -6.63
C VAL A 111 -3.24 -2.80 -5.78
N VAL A 112 -2.79 -3.16 -4.59
CA VAL A 112 -3.60 -3.83 -3.55
C VAL A 112 -4.16 -2.75 -2.62
N LEU A 113 -5.40 -2.31 -2.90
CA LEU A 113 -5.98 -1.13 -2.26
C LEU A 113 -6.10 -1.26 -0.73
N ARG A 114 -6.49 -2.44 -0.24
CA ARG A 114 -6.67 -2.69 1.21
C ARG A 114 -5.34 -2.72 1.99
N SER A 115 -4.22 -2.85 1.28
CA SER A 115 -2.86 -2.79 1.83
C SER A 115 -2.11 -1.49 1.48
N THR A 116 -2.79 -0.53 0.84
CA THR A 116 -2.23 0.79 0.45
C THR A 116 -2.68 1.86 1.44
N ASN A 117 -1.73 2.61 2.02
CA ASN A 117 -2.00 3.62 3.03
C ASN A 117 -2.94 4.72 2.52
N ASN A 118 -3.84 5.22 3.37
CA ASN A 118 -4.77 6.30 3.01
C ASN A 118 -4.06 7.62 2.65
N GLN A 119 -2.88 7.88 3.20
CA GLN A 119 -2.09 9.08 2.87
C GLN A 119 -1.71 9.13 1.39
N THR A 120 -1.69 7.99 0.68
CA THR A 120 -1.51 7.94 -0.79
C THR A 120 -2.44 8.91 -1.51
N LEU A 121 -3.70 9.04 -1.05
CA LEU A 121 -4.70 9.91 -1.67
C LEU A 121 -4.31 11.40 -1.61
N ASP A 122 -3.56 11.82 -0.58
CA ASP A 122 -3.07 13.20 -0.46
C ASP A 122 -2.03 13.51 -1.53
N PHE A 123 -1.14 12.56 -1.81
CA PHE A 123 -0.15 12.69 -2.87
C PHE A 123 -0.80 12.68 -4.25
N LEU A 124 -1.76 11.77 -4.50
CA LEU A 124 -2.45 11.68 -5.79
C LEU A 124 -3.15 12.99 -6.18
N ARG A 125 -3.78 13.66 -5.21
CA ARG A 125 -4.43 14.96 -5.42
C ARG A 125 -3.48 16.03 -5.96
N ASN A 126 -2.22 16.03 -5.55
CA ASN A 126 -1.21 16.98 -6.06
C ASN A 126 -0.84 16.74 -7.54
N TYR A 127 -1.21 15.58 -8.10
CA TYR A 127 -0.97 15.20 -9.50
C TYR A 127 -2.27 15.09 -10.31
N ASN A 128 -3.40 15.61 -9.79
CA ASN A 128 -4.73 15.47 -10.40
C ASN A 128 -5.18 14.01 -10.60
N LEU A 129 -4.74 13.11 -9.71
CA LEU A 129 -5.13 11.70 -9.70
C LEU A 129 -6.11 11.40 -8.55
N THR A 130 -6.92 10.36 -8.71
CA THR A 130 -7.93 9.90 -7.75
C THR A 130 -7.70 8.44 -7.36
N ILE A 131 -8.57 7.88 -6.52
CA ILE A 131 -8.54 6.45 -6.19
C ILE A 131 -8.82 5.57 -7.42
N ASP A 132 -9.56 6.07 -8.41
CA ASP A 132 -9.88 5.32 -9.64
C ASP A 132 -8.61 5.04 -10.44
N ASP A 133 -7.65 5.97 -10.40
CA ASP A 133 -6.34 5.79 -11.01
C ASP A 133 -5.53 4.64 -10.40
N LEU A 134 -5.75 4.32 -9.13
CA LEU A 134 -5.19 3.12 -8.47
C LEU A 134 -5.94 1.84 -8.89
N GLN A 135 -7.22 1.97 -9.26
CA GLN A 135 -8.09 0.85 -9.63
C GLN A 135 -7.93 0.37 -11.07
N GLU A 136 -7.43 1.22 -11.98
CA GLU A 136 -7.30 0.92 -13.42
C GLU A 136 -6.59 -0.42 -13.72
N ASN A 137 -5.73 -0.90 -12.83
CA ASN A 137 -5.06 -2.20 -12.93
C ASN A 137 -5.16 -3.04 -11.64
N ALA A 138 -6.06 -2.72 -10.70
CA ALA A 138 -6.15 -3.45 -9.44
C ALA A 138 -6.44 -4.95 -9.72
N THR A 139 -5.68 -5.84 -9.08
CA THR A 139 -5.89 -7.29 -9.22
C THR A 139 -7.34 -7.63 -8.82
N LEU A 140 -8.05 -8.38 -9.68
CA LEU A 140 -9.43 -8.88 -9.50
C LEU A 140 -9.68 -9.67 -8.19
N ASN A 141 -8.67 -9.86 -7.36
CA ASN A 141 -8.72 -10.60 -6.10
C ASN A 141 -9.53 -9.92 -4.98
N GLN A 142 -10.04 -8.70 -5.19
CA GLN A 142 -10.97 -8.06 -4.24
C GLN A 142 -12.42 -8.55 -4.36
N ASN A 143 -12.76 -9.30 -5.42
CA ASN A 143 -14.13 -9.83 -5.59
C ASN A 143 -14.33 -11.22 -4.97
N ILE A 144 -13.27 -11.90 -4.51
CA ILE A 144 -13.39 -13.22 -3.88
C ILE A 144 -13.79 -13.08 -2.40
N SER A 145 -13.33 -12.05 -1.69
CA SER A 145 -13.74 -11.78 -0.30
C SER A 145 -15.21 -11.37 -0.18
N ASN A 146 -15.76 -10.66 -1.17
CA ASN A 146 -17.19 -10.32 -1.22
C ASN A 146 -18.09 -11.53 -1.54
N GLY A 147 -17.58 -12.54 -2.24
CA GLY A 147 -18.31 -13.78 -2.53
C GLY A 147 -18.53 -14.69 -1.30
N PHE A 148 -17.57 -14.71 -0.36
CA PHE A 148 -17.70 -15.52 0.87
C PHE A 148 -18.54 -14.87 1.97
N VAL A 149 -18.69 -13.53 1.95
CA VAL A 149 -19.57 -12.82 2.90
C VAL A 149 -21.04 -12.92 2.47
N GLN A 150 -21.33 -12.92 1.16
CA GLN A 150 -22.69 -13.13 0.66
C GLN A 150 -23.16 -14.57 0.91
N ALA A 151 -22.29 -15.58 0.70
CA ALA A 151 -22.63 -16.99 0.86
C ALA A 151 -22.88 -17.43 2.32
N ARG A 152 -22.43 -16.66 3.33
CA ARG A 152 -22.69 -16.95 4.76
C ARG A 152 -23.90 -16.22 5.35
N LYS A 153 -24.60 -15.41 4.56
CA LYS A 153 -25.87 -14.78 4.99
C LYS A 153 -27.12 -15.53 4.53
N GLU A 154 -26.97 -16.61 3.77
CA GLU A 154 -28.08 -17.39 3.21
C GLU A 154 -28.04 -18.89 3.60
N LEU A 155 -27.36 -19.25 4.69
CA LEU A 155 -27.43 -20.59 5.31
C LEU A 155 -27.78 -20.48 6.80
#